data_AF-A0A3C0C9Z3-F1
#
_entry.id   AF-A0A3C0C9Z3-F1
#
_cell.length_a   1.000
_cell.length_b   1.000
_cell.length_c   1.000
_cell.angle_alpha   90.00
_cell.angle_beta   90.00
_cell.angle_gamma   90.00
#
_symmetry.space_group_name_H-M   'P 1'
#
loop_
_entity.id
_entity.type
_entity.pdbx_description
1 polymer ?
#
loop_
_entity_poly.entity_id
_entity_poly.type
_entity_poly.pdbx_seq_one_letter_code
_entity_poly.pdbx_strand_id
1 'polypeptide(L)'
;MELKLYTYENAPLDELVTVSISEEQPPAPYDESTDLLNLEPRIAAVFIKPHDDFPLMRAGRILASHGIFNVKLKLSKEISPFDALGFLNALYSGPKKDLKVALPLDEPSLRTLSWIFAMVSSARGIADLGSNECTPVQLMELLGELCRSAAKISGGRCSMRVVTPEDPLFERYSGLRTVGKGSLACMGVIDYLPEGTDDGAPEVA
;
A
#
# COMPACT_ATOMS: atom_id res chain seq x y z
N MET A 1 -8.89 8.45 6.05
CA MET A 1 -7.83 8.90 5.15
C MET A 1 -8.36 8.92 3.73
N GLU A 2 -8.17 10.03 3.04
CA GLU A 2 -8.37 10.19 1.60
C GLU A 2 -7.01 10.30 0.90
N LEU A 3 -6.73 9.44 -0.08
CA LEU A 3 -5.60 9.58 -1.01
C LEU A 3 -6.10 10.28 -2.27
N LYS A 4 -5.55 11.45 -2.58
CA LYS A 4 -5.76 12.16 -3.84
C LYS A 4 -4.48 12.14 -4.65
N LEU A 5 -4.55 11.53 -5.84
CA LEU A 5 -3.46 11.51 -6.79
C LEU A 5 -3.75 12.48 -7.94
N TYR A 6 -2.71 13.19 -8.36
CA TYR A 6 -2.74 14.16 -9.45
C TYR A 6 -1.64 13.81 -10.46
N THR A 7 -1.90 14.07 -11.73
CA THR A 7 -0.82 14.22 -12.71
C THR A 7 -0.13 15.57 -12.47
N TYR A 8 0.97 15.84 -13.16
CA TYR A 8 1.61 17.15 -13.04
C TYR A 8 0.79 18.29 -13.63
N GLU A 9 -0.03 18.00 -14.65
CA GLU A 9 -0.83 18.95 -15.39
C GLU A 9 -2.07 19.39 -14.62
N ASN A 10 -2.67 18.50 -13.83
CA ASN A 10 -3.90 18.76 -13.08
C ASN A 10 -3.66 19.03 -11.57
N ALA A 11 -2.40 19.15 -11.15
CA ALA A 11 -2.03 19.38 -9.77
C ALA A 11 -2.42 20.78 -9.28
N PRO A 12 -3.13 20.92 -8.14
CA PRO A 12 -3.38 22.22 -7.51
C PRO A 12 -2.10 22.72 -6.83
N LEU A 13 -1.23 23.41 -7.59
CA LEU A 13 0.09 23.87 -7.12
C LEU A 13 0.00 24.79 -5.90
N ASP A 14 -1.14 25.41 -5.69
CA ASP A 14 -1.43 26.25 -4.53
C ASP A 14 -1.76 25.45 -3.25
N GLU A 15 -1.82 24.13 -3.32
CA GLU A 15 -2.06 23.25 -2.18
C GLU A 15 -0.90 22.28 -1.91
N LEU A 16 0.07 22.18 -2.82
CA LEU A 16 1.16 21.21 -2.77
C LEU A 16 2.52 21.87 -2.54
N VAL A 17 3.40 21.17 -1.80
CA VAL A 17 4.82 21.48 -1.74
C VAL A 17 5.52 20.75 -2.89
N THR A 18 6.20 21.48 -3.77
CA THR A 18 7.03 20.89 -4.81
C THR A 18 8.31 20.37 -4.17
N VAL A 19 8.55 19.07 -4.28
CA VAL A 19 9.70 18.40 -3.67
C VAL A 19 10.57 17.79 -4.75
N SER A 20 11.84 18.19 -4.83
CA SER A 20 12.84 17.45 -5.61
C SER A 20 13.61 16.48 -4.73
N ILE A 21 13.99 15.33 -5.28
CA ILE A 21 14.91 14.39 -4.63
C ILE A 21 16.30 14.57 -5.26
N SER A 22 17.31 14.73 -4.42
CA SER A 22 18.71 14.84 -4.83
C SER A 22 19.57 13.80 -4.10
N GLU A 23 20.50 13.19 -4.84
CA GLU A 23 21.58 12.36 -4.29
C GLU A 23 22.87 13.18 -4.05
N GLU A 24 22.84 14.48 -4.40
CA GLU A 24 23.95 15.41 -4.16
C GLU A 24 23.98 15.88 -2.70
N GLN A 25 25.09 16.46 -2.28
CA GLN A 25 25.20 17.04 -0.95
C GLN A 25 24.37 18.34 -0.84
N PRO A 26 23.80 18.62 0.36
CA PRO A 26 23.17 19.90 0.64
C PRO A 26 24.13 21.07 0.37
N PRO A 27 23.64 22.20 -0.19
CA PRO A 27 24.48 23.37 -0.43
C PRO A 27 24.91 24.03 0.89
N ALA A 28 26.04 24.73 0.89
CA ALA A 28 26.46 25.53 2.05
C ALA A 28 25.36 26.56 2.45
N PRO A 29 25.14 26.84 3.75
CA PRO A 29 25.93 26.41 4.92
C PRO A 29 25.51 25.07 5.53
N TYR A 30 24.66 24.30 4.85
CA TYR A 30 24.16 23.01 5.35
C TYR A 30 25.22 21.91 5.23
N ASP A 31 25.10 20.88 6.05
CA ASP A 31 26.00 19.73 6.07
C ASP A 31 25.28 18.44 5.62
N GLU A 32 26.03 17.33 5.53
CA GLU A 32 25.54 16.01 5.11
C GLU A 32 24.44 15.42 6.00
N SER A 33 24.17 16.00 7.18
CA SER A 33 23.07 15.57 8.05
C SER A 33 21.72 16.20 7.66
N THR A 34 21.73 17.15 6.72
CA THR A 34 20.53 17.84 6.25
C THR A 34 19.77 16.97 5.23
N ASP A 35 18.78 16.23 5.71
CA ASP A 35 17.92 15.37 4.89
C ASP A 35 16.82 16.16 4.14
N LEU A 36 16.43 17.35 4.62
CA LEU A 36 15.41 18.21 4.00
C LEU A 36 15.81 19.68 4.08
N LEU A 37 15.69 20.39 2.95
CA LEU A 37 15.87 21.83 2.86
C LEU A 37 14.63 22.49 2.25
N ASN A 38 14.10 23.51 2.92
CA ASN A 38 13.07 24.37 2.34
C ASN A 38 13.75 25.51 1.57
N LEU A 39 13.61 25.52 0.25
CA LEU A 39 14.21 26.51 -0.64
C LEU A 39 13.33 27.77 -0.75
N GLU A 40 12.02 27.57 -0.82
CA GLU A 40 10.99 28.61 -0.88
C GLU A 40 9.73 28.11 -0.13
N PRO A 41 8.72 28.95 0.19
CA PRO A 41 7.56 28.54 0.98
C PRO A 41 6.83 27.26 0.53
N ARG A 42 7.02 26.81 -0.73
CA ARG A 42 6.46 25.56 -1.29
C ARG A 42 7.42 24.81 -2.19
N ILE A 43 8.72 25.07 -2.05
CA ILE A 43 9.74 24.35 -2.81
C ILE A 43 10.73 23.79 -1.81
N ALA A 44 10.87 22.47 -1.79
CA ALA A 44 11.80 21.79 -0.93
C ALA A 44 12.66 20.79 -1.72
N ALA A 45 13.85 20.52 -1.19
CA ALA A 45 14.74 19.48 -1.67
C ALA A 45 14.95 18.46 -0.55
N VAL A 46 14.71 17.19 -0.87
CA VAL A 46 15.08 16.06 -0.03
C VAL A 46 16.42 15.55 -0.52
N PHE A 47 17.38 15.44 0.39
CA PHE A 47 18.70 14.90 0.11
C PHE A 47 18.78 13.47 0.62
N ILE A 48 19.19 12.57 -0.25
CA ILE A 48 19.32 11.15 0.03
C ILE A 48 20.78 10.76 -0.14
N LYS A 49 21.25 9.86 0.70
CA LYS A 49 22.61 9.34 0.57
C LYS A 49 22.79 8.65 -0.78
N PRO A 50 23.95 8.83 -1.44
CA PRO A 50 24.30 8.04 -2.61
C PRO A 50 24.16 6.54 -2.30
N HIS A 51 23.63 5.78 -3.25
CA HIS A 51 23.43 4.32 -3.14
C HIS A 51 22.40 3.86 -2.10
N ASP A 52 21.44 4.70 -1.69
CA ASP A 52 20.26 4.21 -0.98
C ASP A 52 19.49 3.23 -1.90
N ASP A 53 19.21 2.03 -1.40
CA ASP A 53 18.50 0.99 -2.16
C ASP A 53 17.03 1.39 -2.46
N PHE A 54 16.45 2.29 -1.65
CA PHE A 54 15.06 2.69 -1.72
C PHE A 54 14.88 4.22 -1.56
N PRO A 55 15.44 5.03 -2.48
CA PRO A 55 15.50 6.47 -2.32
C PRO A 55 14.10 7.10 -2.21
N LEU A 56 13.14 6.65 -3.01
CA LEU A 56 11.78 7.18 -2.92
C LEU A 56 11.12 6.86 -1.57
N MET A 57 11.33 5.67 -1.00
CA MET A 57 10.81 5.34 0.32
C MET A 57 11.50 6.21 1.40
N ARG A 58 12.82 6.41 1.30
CA ARG A 58 13.56 7.29 2.21
C ARG A 58 13.00 8.72 2.17
N ALA A 59 12.77 9.26 0.97
CA ALA A 59 12.14 10.58 0.82
C ALA A 59 10.76 10.66 1.43
N GLY A 60 9.90 9.65 1.21
CA GLY A 60 8.57 9.61 1.82
C GLY A 60 8.63 9.70 3.35
N ARG A 61 9.57 8.97 3.98
CA ARG A 61 9.76 9.01 5.45
C ARG A 61 10.25 10.36 5.95
N ILE A 62 11.19 10.98 5.25
CA ILE A 62 11.71 12.32 5.59
C ILE A 62 10.60 13.37 5.52
N LEU A 63 9.77 13.34 4.47
CA LEU A 63 8.64 14.25 4.34
C LEU A 63 7.60 14.03 5.43
N ALA A 64 7.30 12.76 5.74
CA ALA A 64 6.36 12.40 6.80
C ALA A 64 6.82 12.87 8.19
N SER A 65 8.12 12.73 8.52
CA SER A 65 8.66 13.19 9.81
C SER A 65 8.59 14.71 9.97
N HIS A 66 8.60 15.45 8.86
CA HIS A 66 8.41 16.90 8.83
C HIS A 66 6.95 17.33 8.63
N GLY A 67 6.00 16.39 8.63
CA GLY A 67 4.57 16.68 8.51
C GLY A 67 4.13 17.15 7.12
N ILE A 68 4.92 16.90 6.08
CA ILE A 68 4.62 17.27 4.70
C ILE A 68 3.93 16.09 4.02
N PHE A 69 2.62 16.21 3.80
CA PHE A 69 1.78 15.13 3.21
C PHE A 69 1.15 15.52 1.86
N ASN A 70 1.25 16.79 1.49
CA ASN A 70 0.72 17.36 0.25
C ASN A 70 1.89 17.73 -0.66
N VAL A 71 2.21 16.88 -1.63
CA VAL A 71 3.49 16.88 -2.33
C VAL A 71 3.30 16.85 -3.84
N LYS A 72 4.02 17.69 -4.58
CA LYS A 72 4.31 17.48 -6.00
C LYS A 72 5.74 16.95 -6.11
N LEU A 73 5.88 15.65 -6.32
CA LEU A 73 7.18 14.99 -6.30
C LEU A 73 7.84 15.17 -7.66
N LYS A 74 8.89 15.98 -7.76
CA LYS A 74 9.67 16.22 -8.98
C LYS A 74 10.86 15.27 -9.05
N LEU A 75 10.88 14.43 -10.07
CA LEU A 75 11.93 13.45 -10.30
C LEU A 75 12.68 13.73 -11.61
N SER A 76 13.97 13.38 -11.63
CA SER A 76 14.83 13.44 -12.82
C SER A 76 14.78 12.17 -13.67
N LYS A 77 14.19 11.09 -13.14
CA LYS A 77 14.05 9.78 -13.77
C LYS A 77 12.58 9.38 -13.81
N GLU A 78 12.20 8.62 -14.82
CA GLU A 78 10.89 7.96 -14.87
C GLU A 78 10.78 6.95 -13.73
N ILE A 79 9.56 6.75 -13.24
CA ILE A 79 9.24 5.81 -12.16
C ILE A 79 8.08 4.92 -12.55
N SER A 80 8.05 3.71 -12.01
CA SER A 80 6.90 2.83 -12.11
C SER A 80 5.86 3.15 -11.03
N PRO A 81 4.60 2.68 -11.18
CA PRO A 81 3.62 2.69 -10.10
C PRO A 81 4.11 1.98 -8.83
N PHE A 82 4.96 0.94 -8.93
CA PHE A 82 5.49 0.25 -7.75
C PHE A 82 6.49 1.11 -6.97
N ASP A 83 7.33 1.88 -7.67
CA ASP A 83 8.24 2.84 -7.04
C ASP A 83 7.45 3.93 -6.31
N ALA A 84 6.40 4.45 -6.96
CA ALA A 84 5.48 5.42 -6.39
C ALA A 84 4.73 4.86 -5.16
N LEU A 85 4.34 3.58 -5.19
CA LEU A 85 3.70 2.91 -4.06
C LEU A 85 4.63 2.89 -2.84
N GLY A 86 5.92 2.62 -3.05
CA GLY A 86 6.94 2.70 -2.00
C GLY A 86 7.00 4.10 -1.36
N PHE A 87 7.04 5.14 -2.18
CA PHE A 87 6.97 6.53 -1.71
C PHE A 87 5.72 6.81 -0.89
N LEU A 88 4.53 6.48 -1.40
CA LEU A 88 3.25 6.73 -0.74
C LEU A 88 3.13 5.98 0.59
N ASN A 89 3.54 4.71 0.64
CA ASN A 89 3.53 3.91 1.87
C ASN A 89 4.49 4.45 2.93
N ALA A 90 5.62 5.02 2.50
CA ALA A 90 6.58 5.66 3.39
C ALA A 90 6.13 7.04 3.87
N LEU A 91 5.44 7.79 3.01
CA LEU A 91 4.81 9.08 3.32
C LEU A 91 3.64 8.91 4.30
N TYR A 92 2.94 7.78 4.19
CA TYR A 92 1.83 7.43 5.05
C TYR A 92 2.31 7.12 6.49
N SER A 93 1.93 7.99 7.42
CA SER A 93 2.24 7.88 8.86
C SER A 93 1.08 7.35 9.71
N GLY A 94 0.04 6.77 9.08
CA GLY A 94 -1.13 6.23 9.76
C GLY A 94 -2.46 6.90 9.38
N PRO A 95 -3.61 6.39 9.86
CA PRO A 95 -4.93 6.61 9.26
C PRO A 95 -5.49 8.04 9.38
N LYS A 96 -4.78 8.93 10.08
CA LYS A 96 -5.24 10.27 10.46
C LYS A 96 -4.81 11.38 9.51
N LYS A 97 -4.07 11.09 8.45
CA LYS A 97 -3.55 12.10 7.51
C LYS A 97 -4.04 11.80 6.10
N ASP A 98 -4.69 12.77 5.48
CA ASP A 98 -5.00 12.74 4.06
C ASP A 98 -3.74 13.05 3.26
N LEU A 99 -3.62 12.38 2.11
CA LEU A 99 -2.47 12.52 1.22
C LEU A 99 -2.93 13.18 -0.08
N LYS A 100 -2.26 14.25 -0.50
CA LYS A 100 -2.46 14.87 -1.81
C LYS A 100 -1.14 14.83 -2.56
N VAL A 101 -1.02 13.97 -3.58
CA VAL A 101 0.28 13.73 -4.23
C VAL A 101 0.16 13.88 -5.74
N ALA A 102 0.98 14.77 -6.31
CA ALA A 102 1.19 14.86 -7.75
C ALA A 102 2.46 14.10 -8.16
N LEU A 103 2.34 13.21 -9.14
CA LEU A 103 3.40 12.31 -9.60
C LEU A 103 3.60 12.43 -11.12
N PRO A 104 4.80 12.10 -11.64
CA PRO A 104 5.08 12.05 -13.08
C PRO A 104 4.52 10.76 -13.72
N LEU A 105 3.24 10.51 -13.51
CA LEU A 105 2.54 9.34 -14.03
C LEU A 105 1.29 9.79 -14.80
N ASP A 106 0.92 9.04 -15.84
CA ASP A 106 -0.32 9.25 -16.56
C ASP A 106 -1.54 8.79 -15.75
N GLU A 107 -2.74 9.21 -16.15
CA GLU A 107 -3.96 8.87 -15.41
C GLU A 107 -4.20 7.35 -15.27
N PRO A 108 -4.01 6.50 -16.31
CA PRO A 108 -4.11 5.04 -16.16
C PRO A 108 -3.18 4.49 -15.07
N SER A 109 -1.93 4.94 -15.03
CA SER A 109 -0.97 4.53 -14.00
C SER A 109 -1.38 5.02 -12.61
N LEU A 110 -1.88 6.24 -12.48
CA LEU A 110 -2.39 6.77 -11.21
C LEU A 110 -3.62 6.01 -10.71
N ARG A 111 -4.53 5.61 -11.62
CA ARG A 111 -5.68 4.75 -11.28
C ARG A 111 -5.22 3.41 -10.72
N THR A 112 -4.26 2.78 -11.39
CA THR A 112 -3.63 1.52 -10.94
C THR A 112 -2.97 1.68 -9.58
N LEU A 113 -2.17 2.74 -9.40
CA LEU A 113 -1.49 3.06 -8.15
C LEU A 113 -2.47 3.26 -6.99
N SER A 114 -3.56 4.01 -7.22
CA SER A 114 -4.61 4.25 -6.23
C SER A 114 -5.23 2.93 -5.75
N TRP A 115 -5.52 2.00 -6.68
CA TRP A 115 -6.05 0.69 -6.34
C TRP A 115 -5.06 -0.15 -5.53
N ILE A 116 -3.79 -0.22 -5.95
CA ILE A 116 -2.77 -0.98 -5.23
C ILE A 116 -2.56 -0.40 -3.83
N PHE A 117 -2.49 0.92 -3.69
CA PHE A 117 -2.35 1.59 -2.40
C PHE A 117 -3.52 1.32 -1.47
N ALA A 118 -4.76 1.37 -1.98
CA ALA A 118 -5.96 1.05 -1.19
C ALA A 118 -5.95 -0.40 -0.70
N MET A 119 -5.54 -1.35 -1.55
CA MET A 119 -5.42 -2.76 -1.19
C MET A 119 -4.35 -2.99 -0.10
N VAL A 120 -3.15 -2.42 -0.28
CA VAL A 120 -2.06 -2.52 0.71
C VAL A 120 -2.45 -1.86 2.03
N SER A 121 -3.10 -0.69 1.99
CA SER A 121 -3.58 0.00 3.17
C SER A 121 -4.63 -0.82 3.93
N SER A 122 -5.55 -1.47 3.21
CA SER A 122 -6.56 -2.34 3.80
C SER A 122 -5.93 -3.57 4.45
N ALA A 123 -5.00 -4.23 3.76
CA ALA A 123 -4.27 -5.37 4.29
C ALA A 123 -3.46 -5.01 5.55
N ARG A 124 -2.81 -3.83 5.56
CA ARG A 124 -2.13 -3.31 6.75
C ARG A 124 -3.10 -3.05 7.90
N GLY A 125 -4.25 -2.45 7.62
CA GLY A 125 -5.30 -2.24 8.62
C GLY A 125 -5.77 -3.53 9.27
N ILE A 126 -5.91 -4.61 8.49
CA ILE A 126 -6.25 -5.95 9.01
C ILE A 126 -5.10 -6.53 9.84
N ALA A 127 -3.85 -6.39 9.39
CA ALA A 127 -2.67 -6.90 10.09
C ALA A 127 -2.38 -6.17 11.41
N ASP A 128 -2.75 -4.89 11.50
CA ASP A 128 -2.60 -4.07 12.70
C ASP A 128 -3.68 -4.36 13.77
N LEU A 129 -4.71 -5.18 13.47
CA LEU A 129 -5.75 -5.56 14.43
C LEU A 129 -5.17 -6.44 15.55
N GLY A 130 -5.50 -6.10 16.80
CA GLY A 130 -5.17 -6.92 17.96
C GLY A 130 -5.91 -8.25 17.97
N SER A 131 -5.33 -9.26 18.62
CA SER A 131 -5.96 -10.59 18.77
C SER A 131 -7.26 -10.57 19.57
N ASN A 132 -7.50 -9.50 20.33
CA ASN A 132 -8.75 -9.22 21.03
C ASN A 132 -9.80 -8.51 20.15
N GLU A 133 -9.40 -7.96 19.00
CA GLU A 133 -10.27 -7.23 18.07
C GLU A 133 -10.72 -8.11 16.90
N CYS A 134 -9.92 -9.11 16.53
CA CYS A 134 -10.16 -9.98 15.39
C CYS A 134 -9.86 -11.44 15.71
N THR A 135 -10.91 -12.26 15.74
CA THR A 135 -10.77 -13.72 15.86
C THR A 135 -10.32 -14.34 14.53
N PRO A 136 -9.77 -15.58 14.52
CA PRO A 136 -9.38 -16.24 13.27
C PRO A 136 -10.48 -16.31 12.20
N VAL A 137 -11.74 -16.55 12.58
CA VAL A 137 -12.86 -16.60 11.63
C VAL A 137 -13.14 -15.21 11.04
N GLN A 138 -13.19 -14.19 11.89
CA GLN A 138 -13.39 -12.81 11.44
C GLN A 138 -12.25 -12.34 10.54
N LEU A 139 -11.01 -12.73 10.84
CA LEU A 139 -9.85 -12.45 9.99
C LEU A 139 -10.06 -13.03 8.59
N MET A 140 -10.52 -14.29 8.51
CA MET A 140 -10.80 -14.91 7.21
C MET A 140 -11.92 -14.19 6.47
N GLU A 141 -13.00 -13.80 7.15
CA GLU A 141 -14.10 -13.04 6.55
C GLU A 141 -13.64 -11.71 5.96
N LEU A 142 -12.85 -10.93 6.71
CA LEU A 142 -12.27 -9.66 6.26
C LEU A 142 -11.38 -9.85 5.02
N LEU A 143 -10.53 -10.88 5.02
CA LEU A 143 -9.68 -11.20 3.88
C LEU A 143 -10.51 -11.63 2.66
N GLY A 144 -11.56 -12.44 2.86
CA GLY A 144 -12.46 -12.84 1.79
C GLY A 144 -13.24 -11.67 1.18
N GLU A 145 -13.67 -10.70 1.99
CA GLU A 145 -14.29 -9.46 1.51
C GLU A 145 -13.32 -8.61 0.69
N LEU A 146 -12.07 -8.51 1.13
CA LEU A 146 -11.02 -7.80 0.40
C LEU A 146 -10.78 -8.46 -0.97
N CYS A 147 -10.67 -9.79 -1.02
CA CYS A 147 -10.52 -10.54 -2.27
C CYS A 147 -11.77 -10.43 -3.17
N ARG A 148 -12.99 -10.46 -2.62
CA ARG A 148 -14.23 -10.26 -3.39
C ARG A 148 -14.31 -8.87 -4.02
N SER A 149 -13.94 -7.85 -3.25
CA SER A 149 -13.88 -6.46 -3.72
C SER A 149 -12.88 -6.32 -4.88
N ALA A 150 -11.69 -6.89 -4.73
CA ALA A 150 -10.66 -6.89 -5.78
C ALA A 150 -11.12 -7.65 -7.03
N ALA A 151 -11.68 -8.84 -6.87
CA ALA A 151 -12.18 -9.66 -7.98
C ALA A 151 -13.28 -8.94 -8.78
N LYS A 152 -14.20 -8.26 -8.11
CA LYS A 152 -15.26 -7.48 -8.77
C LYS A 152 -14.69 -6.36 -9.65
N ILE A 153 -13.61 -5.72 -9.21
CA ILE A 153 -12.95 -4.65 -9.96
C ILE A 153 -12.28 -5.21 -11.22
N SER A 154 -11.72 -6.42 -11.14
CA SER A 154 -11.05 -7.09 -12.26
C SER A 154 -11.97 -7.93 -13.15
N GLY A 155 -13.29 -7.85 -12.98
CA GLY A 155 -14.28 -8.64 -13.75
C GLY A 155 -14.40 -10.11 -13.33
N GLY A 156 -13.66 -10.55 -12.32
CA GLY A 156 -13.66 -11.91 -11.81
C GLY A 156 -14.69 -12.18 -10.71
N ARG A 157 -14.71 -13.42 -10.22
CA ARG A 157 -15.50 -13.87 -9.08
C ARG A 157 -14.57 -14.44 -8.01
N CYS A 158 -14.93 -14.24 -6.75
CA CYS A 158 -14.20 -14.81 -5.63
C CYS A 158 -15.19 -15.43 -4.65
N SER A 159 -14.91 -16.67 -4.23
CA SER A 159 -15.65 -17.35 -3.20
C SER A 159 -14.73 -17.63 -2.01
N MET A 160 -15.32 -17.74 -0.83
CA MET A 160 -14.59 -18.03 0.39
C MET A 160 -15.36 -19.05 1.21
N ARG A 161 -14.65 -20.06 1.72
CA ARG A 161 -15.15 -21.01 2.71
C ARG A 161 -14.26 -20.97 3.94
N VAL A 162 -14.87 -20.99 5.12
CA VAL A 162 -14.16 -21.17 6.39
C VAL A 162 -14.48 -22.57 6.92
N VAL A 163 -13.43 -23.34 7.19
CA VAL A 163 -13.51 -24.68 7.78
C VAL A 163 -13.12 -24.56 9.26
N THR A 164 -14.07 -24.79 10.14
CA THR A 164 -13.92 -24.70 11.60
C THR A 164 -13.93 -26.10 12.24
N PRO A 165 -13.68 -26.25 13.56
CA PRO A 165 -13.71 -27.56 14.21
C PRO A 165 -15.02 -28.33 14.10
N GLU A 166 -16.13 -27.63 13.81
CA GLU A 166 -17.45 -28.22 13.57
C GLU A 166 -17.59 -28.83 12.16
N ASP A 167 -16.69 -28.49 11.22
CA ASP A 167 -16.68 -29.04 9.86
C ASP A 167 -15.93 -30.38 9.84
N PRO A 168 -16.53 -31.47 9.31
CA PRO A 168 -15.87 -32.77 9.20
C PRO A 168 -14.52 -32.74 8.45
N LEU A 169 -14.30 -31.79 7.55
CA LEU A 169 -13.03 -31.63 6.85
C LEU A 169 -11.90 -31.16 7.76
N PHE A 170 -12.21 -30.52 8.89
CA PHE A 170 -11.22 -29.99 9.82
C PHE A 170 -10.31 -31.08 10.40
N GLU A 171 -10.87 -32.28 10.57
CA GLU A 171 -10.15 -33.47 11.04
C GLU A 171 -8.95 -33.84 10.15
N ARG A 172 -8.97 -33.43 8.88
CA ARG A 172 -7.88 -33.72 7.93
C ARG A 172 -6.66 -32.82 8.16
N TYR A 173 -6.78 -31.73 8.90
CA TYR A 173 -5.71 -30.75 9.13
C TYR A 173 -5.05 -30.93 10.51
N SER A 174 -4.33 -32.04 10.70
CA SER A 174 -3.69 -32.39 11.99
C SER A 174 -2.76 -31.30 12.54
N GLY A 175 -2.00 -30.60 11.68
CA GLY A 175 -1.12 -29.50 12.08
C GLY A 175 -1.91 -28.30 12.64
N LEU A 176 -2.95 -27.87 11.93
CA LEU A 176 -3.81 -26.76 12.36
C LEU A 176 -4.51 -27.08 13.69
N ARG A 177 -5.00 -28.31 13.84
CA ARG A 177 -5.59 -28.81 15.10
C ARG A 177 -4.60 -28.82 16.25
N THR A 178 -3.35 -29.21 15.99
CA THR A 178 -2.31 -29.29 17.02
C THR A 178 -1.92 -27.91 17.52
N VAL A 179 -1.68 -26.96 16.61
CA VAL A 179 -1.32 -25.58 16.97
C VAL A 179 -2.51 -24.84 17.61
N GLY A 180 -3.72 -25.08 17.12
CA GLY A 180 -4.95 -24.46 17.60
C GLY A 180 -5.58 -25.11 18.83
N LYS A 181 -5.00 -26.17 19.41
CA LYS A 181 -5.66 -27.00 20.44
C LYS A 181 -6.13 -26.23 21.69
N GLY A 182 -5.54 -25.07 21.96
CA GLY A 182 -5.88 -24.20 23.09
C GLY A 182 -6.70 -22.95 22.75
N SER A 183 -7.13 -22.77 21.49
CA SER A 183 -7.83 -21.57 21.03
C SER A 183 -8.79 -21.88 19.88
N LEU A 184 -9.51 -20.86 19.39
CA LEU A 184 -10.22 -20.99 18.11
C LEU A 184 -9.18 -21.15 16.99
N ALA A 185 -9.42 -22.09 16.07
CA ALA A 185 -8.61 -22.29 14.87
C ALA A 185 -9.54 -22.58 13.69
N CYS A 186 -9.20 -22.06 12.52
CA CYS A 186 -9.95 -22.27 11.29
C CYS A 186 -9.01 -22.30 10.09
N MET A 187 -9.45 -22.93 9.02
CA MET A 187 -8.82 -22.88 7.71
C MET A 187 -9.71 -22.05 6.78
N GLY A 188 -9.14 -21.01 6.18
CA GLY A 188 -9.81 -20.28 5.11
C GLY A 188 -9.39 -20.80 3.75
N VAL A 189 -10.37 -21.03 2.87
CA VAL A 189 -10.16 -21.36 1.47
C VAL A 189 -10.74 -20.22 0.64
N ILE A 190 -9.91 -19.61 -0.20
CA ILE A 190 -10.29 -18.50 -1.08
C ILE A 190 -10.06 -18.97 -2.51
N ASP A 191 -11.13 -19.04 -3.29
CA ASP A 191 -11.09 -19.44 -4.69
C ASP A 191 -11.43 -18.24 -5.57
N TYR A 192 -10.46 -17.81 -6.38
CA TYR A 192 -10.62 -16.75 -7.37
C TYR A 192 -10.79 -17.35 -8.77
N LEU A 193 -11.87 -16.96 -9.45
CA LEU A 193 -12.12 -17.28 -10.84
C LEU A 193 -11.99 -15.99 -11.68
N PRO A 194 -11.02 -15.93 -12.60
CA PRO A 194 -10.90 -14.84 -13.56
C PRO A 194 -12.17 -14.64 -14.40
N GLU A 195 -12.26 -13.46 -15.02
CA GLU A 195 -13.28 -13.20 -16.03
C GLU A 195 -13.13 -14.16 -17.22
N GLY A 196 -14.25 -14.70 -17.71
CA GLY A 196 -14.25 -15.60 -18.88
C GLY A 196 -13.86 -17.05 -18.59
N THR A 197 -13.58 -17.42 -17.34
CA THR A 197 -13.42 -18.84 -16.93
C THR A 197 -14.75 -19.42 -16.45
N ASP A 198 -15.13 -20.57 -17.01
CA ASP A 198 -16.26 -21.39 -16.53
C ASP A 198 -15.97 -21.95 -15.12
N ASP A 199 -17.01 -22.26 -14.35
CA ASP A 199 -16.92 -22.85 -12.99
C ASP A 199 -16.32 -24.29 -12.96
N GLY A 200 -15.72 -24.74 -14.06
CA GLY A 200 -15.03 -26.02 -14.15
C GLY A 200 -13.72 -26.01 -13.37
N ALA A 201 -13.40 -27.13 -12.72
CA ALA A 201 -12.08 -27.32 -12.14
C ALA A 201 -11.00 -27.09 -13.22
N PRO A 202 -9.88 -26.41 -12.90
CA PRO A 202 -8.80 -26.25 -13.86
C PRO A 202 -8.37 -27.63 -14.37
N GLU A 203 -8.33 -27.82 -15.69
CA GLU A 203 -7.70 -28.99 -16.27
C GLU A 203 -6.23 -28.97 -15.86
N VAL A 204 -5.86 -29.87 -14.96
CA VAL A 204 -4.47 -30.08 -14.58
C VAL A 204 -3.80 -30.77 -15.76
N ALA A 205 -2.99 -30.01 -16.51
CA ALA A 205 -2.12 -30.54 -17.56
C ALA A 205 -0.99 -31.41 -16.96
#